data_AF-A0AAD7EE82-F1
#
_entry.id   AF-A0AAD7EE82-F1
#
_cell.length_a   1.000
_cell.length_b   1.000
_cell.length_c   1.000
_cell.angle_alpha   90.00
_cell.angle_beta   90.00
_cell.angle_gamma   90.00
#
_symmetry.space_group_name_H-M   'P 1'
#
loop_
_entity.id
_entity.type
_entity.pdbx_description
1 polymer ?
#
loop_
_entity_poly.entity_id
_entity_poly.type
_entity_poly.pdbx_seq_one_letter_code
_entity_poly.pdbx_strand_id
1 'polypeptide(L)' 'FKDVLRDVLADLEAIPEDNGILEDEWEDDDYPEIESIKPGTSGKELLIVLPRGEWFPRAVQCVQALELLKRCLH' A
#
# COMPACT_ATOMS: atom_id res chain seq x y z
N PHE A 1 20.87 5.38 6.51
CA PHE A 1 19.58 5.90 6.02
C PHE A 1 18.57 4.77 5.81
N LYS A 2 18.82 3.80 4.91
CA LYS A 2 17.91 2.67 4.66
C LYS A 2 17.64 1.76 5.87
N ASP A 3 18.66 1.49 6.69
CA ASP A 3 18.49 0.63 7.88
C ASP A 3 17.71 1.37 8.97
N VAL A 4 18.07 2.62 9.27
CA VAL A 4 17.32 3.49 10.20
C VAL A 4 15.86 3.66 9.76
N LEU A 5 15.60 3.84 8.47
CA LEU A 5 14.23 3.92 7.95
C LEU A 5 13.47 2.62 8.20
N ARG A 6 14.11 1.46 8.01
CA ARG A 6 13.49 0.15 8.27
C ARG A 6 13.17 -0.04 9.75
N ASP A 7 14.08 0.37 10.63
CA ASP A 7 13.87 0.28 12.08
C ASP A 7 12.71 1.20 12.51
N VAL A 8 12.66 2.44 12.00
CA VAL A 8 11.54 3.37 12.26
C VAL A 8 10.21 2.85 11.72
N LEU A 9 10.20 2.20 10.55
CA LEU A 9 8.99 1.58 9.98
C LEU A 9 8.56 0.32 10.74
N ALA A 10 9.52 -0.42 11.30
CA ALA A 10 9.26 -1.59 12.15
C ALA A 10 8.69 -1.18 13.52
N ASP A 11 9.15 -0.04 14.05
CA ASP A 11 8.65 0.56 15.30
C ASP A 11 7.31 1.30 15.12
N LEU A 12 6.87 1.54 13.88
CA LEU A 12 5.56 2.09 13.58
C LEU A 12 4.50 1.01 13.85
N GLU A 13 4.07 0.89 15.11
CA GLU A 13 3.14 -0.15 15.61
C GLU A 13 1.78 -0.17 14.88
N ALA A 14 1.40 0.91 14.18
CA ALA A 14 0.13 1.02 13.48
C ALA A 14 0.34 1.18 11.97
N ILE A 15 -0.32 0.32 11.19
CA ILE A 15 -0.61 0.58 9.78
C ILE A 15 -1.50 1.82 9.75
N PRO A 16 -1.10 2.91 9.08
CA PRO A 16 -1.91 4.12 9.01
C PRO A 16 -3.26 3.87 8.35
N GLU A 17 -4.33 4.24 9.04
CA GLU A 17 -5.72 4.25 8.53
C GLU A 17 -5.89 5.18 7.32
N ASP A 18 -6.96 4.99 6.57
CA ASP A 18 -7.36 5.72 5.36
C ASP A 18 -6.38 5.59 4.18
N ASN A 19 -5.76 4.42 4.02
CA ASN A 19 -4.83 4.14 2.91
C ASN A 19 -5.13 2.82 2.16
N GLY A 20 -6.23 2.13 2.48
CA GLY A 20 -6.67 0.91 1.77
C GLY A 20 -5.79 -0.32 2.04
N ILE A 21 -5.18 -0.40 3.23
CA ILE A 21 -4.29 -1.49 3.66
C ILE A 21 -4.94 -2.34 4.75
N LEU A 22 -5.75 -1.74 5.62
CA LEU A 22 -6.44 -2.46 6.68
C LEU A 22 -7.60 -3.25 6.08
N GLU A 23 -7.87 -4.43 6.65
CA GLU A 23 -8.87 -5.35 6.09
C GLU A 23 -10.29 -4.75 6.14
N ASP A 24 -10.57 -3.89 7.12
CA ASP A 24 -11.83 -3.15 7.25
C ASP A 24 -11.99 -1.98 6.26
N GLU A 25 -10.94 -1.65 5.52
CA GLU A 25 -11.00 -0.69 4.41
C GLU A 25 -11.35 -1.37 3.07
N TRP A 26 -11.38 -2.70 3.02
CA TRP A 26 -11.64 -3.47 1.80
C TRP A 26 -13.14 -3.71 1.62
N GLU A 27 -13.64 -3.52 0.39
CA GLU A 27 -15.08 -3.61 0.11
C GLU A 27 -15.68 -5.01 0.38
N ASP A 28 -14.87 -6.07 0.33
CA ASP A 28 -15.28 -7.48 0.49
C ASP A 28 -14.52 -8.21 1.61
N ASP A 29 -13.89 -7.48 2.56
CA ASP A 29 -13.01 -8.04 3.61
C ASP A 29 -11.84 -8.90 3.05
N ASP A 30 -11.49 -8.76 1.77
CA ASP A 30 -10.40 -9.52 1.14
C ASP A 30 -9.46 -8.64 0.31
N TYR A 31 -8.21 -9.09 0.22
CA TYR A 31 -7.19 -8.40 -0.54
C TYR A 31 -7.46 -8.62 -2.04
N PRO A 32 -7.51 -7.55 -2.86
CA PRO A 32 -7.78 -7.69 -4.28
C PRO A 32 -6.60 -8.38 -4.98
N GLU A 33 -6.75 -9.66 -5.33
CA GLU A 33 -5.71 -10.41 -6.05
C GLU A 33 -5.54 -9.95 -7.51
N ILE A 34 -6.52 -9.21 -8.05
CA ILE A 34 -6.51 -8.69 -9.42
C ILE A 34 -7.13 -7.29 -9.41
N GLU A 35 -6.48 -6.34 -10.08
CA GLU A 35 -7.00 -4.99 -10.29
C GLU A 35 -7.03 -4.65 -11.79
N SER A 36 -8.11 -3.99 -12.24
CA SER A 36 -8.22 -3.51 -13.62
C SER A 36 -7.82 -2.05 -13.70
N ILE A 37 -6.74 -1.75 -14.40
CA ILE A 37 -6.31 -0.38 -14.68
C ILE A 37 -6.59 -0.01 -16.15
N LYS A 38 -6.92 1.25 -16.40
CA LYS A 38 -7.07 1.79 -17.76
C LYS A 38 -5.81 2.58 -18.17
N PRO A 39 -4.86 1.97 -18.90
CA PRO A 39 -3.74 2.71 -19.47
C PRO A 39 -4.22 3.69 -20.56
N GLY A 40 -4.29 4.97 -20.20
CA GLY A 40 -4.57 6.07 -21.13
C GLY A 40 -6.00 6.08 -21.69
N THR A 41 -6.21 6.77 -22.81
CA THR A 41 -7.55 7.01 -23.38
C THR A 41 -8.08 5.89 -24.28
N SER A 42 -7.28 4.86 -24.56
CA SER A 42 -7.57 3.87 -25.63
C SER A 42 -8.54 2.74 -25.26
N GLY A 43 -9.22 2.83 -24.11
CA GLY A 43 -10.29 1.90 -23.73
C GLY A 43 -9.87 0.45 -23.45
N LYS A 44 -8.59 0.10 -23.60
CA LYS A 44 -8.07 -1.22 -23.21
C LYS A 44 -7.84 -1.24 -21.71
N GLU A 45 -8.47 -2.18 -21.03
CA GLU A 45 -8.22 -2.50 -19.62
C GLU A 45 -7.02 -3.44 -19.52
N LEU A 46 -6.10 -3.13 -18.60
CA LEU A 46 -5.01 -4.00 -18.20
C LEU A 46 -5.37 -4.62 -16.85
N LEU A 47 -5.35 -5.93 -16.79
CA LEU A 47 -5.48 -6.66 -15.54
C LEU A 47 -4.09 -6.80 -14.91
N ILE A 48 -3.93 -6.29 -13.70
CA ILE A 48 -2.75 -6.45 -12.87
C ILE A 48 -3.05 -7.53 -11.85
N VAL A 49 -2.21 -8.56 -11.81
CA VAL A 49 -2.26 -9.55 -10.73
C VAL A 49 -1.48 -9.00 -9.55
N LEU A 50 -2.10 -9.01 -8.38
CA LEU A 50 -1.56 -8.56 -7.11
C LEU A 50 -1.49 -9.76 -6.14
N PRO A 51 -0.51 -10.68 -6.27
CA PRO A 51 -0.38 -11.74 -5.28
C PRO A 51 -0.12 -11.15 -3.89
N ARG A 52 -1.00 -11.46 -2.92
CA ARG A 52 -0.92 -10.91 -1.54
C ARG A 52 0.47 -11.09 -0.93
N GLY A 53 1.09 -12.27 -1.10
CA GLY A 53 2.41 -12.56 -0.55
C GLY A 53 3.56 -11.67 -1.07
N GLU A 54 3.39 -11.05 -2.23
CA GLU A 54 4.42 -10.20 -2.86
C GLU A 54 4.11 -8.72 -2.73
N TRP A 55 2.84 -8.35 -2.91
CA TRP A 55 2.41 -6.95 -2.98
C TRP A 55 1.99 -6.38 -1.63
N PHE A 56 1.30 -7.15 -0.78
CA PHE A 56 0.81 -6.64 0.49
C PHE A 56 1.93 -6.10 1.40
N PRO A 57 3.07 -6.81 1.61
CA PRO A 57 4.16 -6.28 2.41
C PRO A 57 4.74 -4.97 1.86
N ARG A 58 4.71 -4.78 0.53
CA ARG A 58 5.20 -3.55 -0.12
C ARG A 58 4.20 -2.41 0.05
N ALA A 59 2.91 -2.70 -0.07
CA ALA A 59 1.84 -1.72 0.12
C ALA A 59 1.87 -1.16 1.56
N VAL A 60 2.01 -2.03 2.56
CA VAL A 60 2.23 -1.66 3.97
C VAL A 60 3.43 -0.70 4.11
N GLN A 61 4.60 -1.08 3.57
CA GLN A 61 5.80 -0.24 3.65
C GLN A 61 5.63 1.12 2.96
N CYS A 62 4.95 1.16 1.81
CA CYS A 62 4.66 2.39 1.10
C CYS A 62 3.83 3.35 1.94
N VAL A 63 2.76 2.85 2.58
CA VAL A 63 1.89 3.68 3.43
C VAL A 63 2.63 4.16 4.68
N GLN A 64 3.38 3.29 5.34
CA GLN A 64 4.19 3.69 6.49
C GLN A 64 5.24 4.75 6.12
N ALA A 65 5.88 4.63 4.96
CA ALA A 65 6.82 5.63 4.46
C ALA A 65 6.15 6.96 4.10
N LEU A 66 4.94 6.91 3.52
CA LEU A 66 4.13 8.09 3.21
C LEU A 66 3.76 8.83 4.51
N GLU A 67 3.34 8.10 5.54
CA GLU A 67 3.02 8.66 6.85
C GLU A 67 4.24 9.33 7.50
N LEU A 68 5.42 8.69 7.44
CA LEU A 68 6.66 9.30 7.91
C LEU A 68 6.98 10.60 7.14
N LEU A 69 6.81 10.60 5.82
CA LEU A 69 7.01 11.79 4.99
C LEU A 69 6.07 12.93 5.41
N LYS A 70 4.77 12.62 5.63
CA LYS A 70 3.78 13.60 6.11
C LYS A 70 4.26 14.23 7.42
N ARG A 71 4.73 13.43 8.38
CA ARG A 71 5.24 13.92 9.67
C ARG A 71 6.50 14.80 9.55
N CYS A 72 7.34 14.57 8.54
CA CYS A 72 8.54 15.40 8.32
C CYS A 72 8.27 16.72 7.58
N LEU A 73 7.13 16.84 6.90
CA LEU A 73 6.73 18.04 6.15
C LEU A 73 5.95 19.05 7.00
N HIS A 74 5.61 18.70 8.25
CA HIS A 74 4.96 19.54 9.26
C HIS A 74 5.93 19.86 10.40
#